data_AF-A0A2E7ZRH1-F1
#
_entry.id   AF-A0A2E7ZRH1-F1
#
_cell.length_a   1.000
_cell.length_b   1.000
_cell.length_c   1.000
_cell.angle_alpha   90.00
_cell.angle_beta   90.00
_cell.angle_gamma   90.00
#
_symmetry.space_group_name_H-M   'P 1'
#
loop_
_entity.id
_entity.type
_entity.pdbx_description
1 polymer ?
#
loop_
_entity_poly.entity_id
_entity_poly.type
_entity_poly.pdbx_seq_one_letter_code
_entity_poly.pdbx_strand_id
1 'polypeptide(L)'
;MRFMFRKFIPNLILASLILLLGSCSTGEFEFQARSFKSRLQEGDYHLGWSLNYFDSWRNARQPRYLRLAESHSINAINSFARLESDTSPRISEFYVVRERRTRGCRLLAELQFEASNHGHNLSGMTPQGCIY
;
A
#
# COMPACT_ATOMS: atom_id res chain seq x y z
N MET A 1 -40.07 -24.44 -61.16
CA MET A 1 -39.11 -23.77 -60.25
C MET A 1 -39.57 -23.99 -58.81
N ARG A 2 -38.98 -24.96 -58.09
CA ARG A 2 -39.21 -25.16 -56.65
C ARG A 2 -38.15 -24.38 -55.89
N PHE A 3 -38.57 -23.30 -55.23
CA PHE A 3 -37.72 -22.43 -54.43
C PHE A 3 -37.06 -23.23 -53.29
N MET A 4 -35.72 -23.20 -53.27
CA MET A 4 -34.88 -23.75 -52.21
C MET A 4 -34.98 -22.87 -50.96
N PHE A 5 -35.92 -23.16 -50.06
CA PHE A 5 -35.91 -22.63 -48.70
C PHE A 5 -35.77 -23.79 -47.70
N ARG A 6 -34.59 -24.41 -47.64
CA ARG A 6 -34.36 -25.49 -46.66
C ARG A 6 -32.96 -25.57 -46.06
N LYS A 7 -32.20 -24.47 -46.07
CA LYS A 7 -30.85 -24.44 -45.47
C LYS A 7 -30.50 -23.21 -44.60
N PHE A 8 -31.41 -22.24 -44.45
CA PHE A 8 -31.15 -21.03 -43.63
C PHE A 8 -31.63 -21.13 -42.17
N ILE A 9 -32.53 -22.10 -41.91
CA ILE A 9 -32.98 -22.64 -40.61
C ILE A 9 -31.90 -22.75 -39.51
N PRO A 10 -30.98 -23.73 -39.68
CA PRO A 10 -30.14 -24.21 -38.59
C PRO A 10 -28.96 -23.28 -38.27
N ASN A 11 -28.54 -22.43 -39.22
CA ASN A 11 -27.39 -21.54 -39.03
C ASN A 11 -27.69 -20.36 -38.09
N LEU A 12 -28.93 -19.88 -38.05
CA LEU A 12 -29.34 -18.81 -37.12
C LEU A 12 -29.38 -19.30 -35.67
N ILE A 13 -29.84 -20.53 -35.44
CA ILE A 13 -29.87 -21.14 -34.10
C ILE A 13 -28.45 -21.42 -33.61
N LEU A 14 -27.58 -21.95 -34.48
CA LEU A 14 -26.18 -22.22 -34.16
C LEU A 14 -25.41 -20.92 -33.83
N ALA A 15 -25.61 -19.86 -34.61
CA ALA A 15 -25.00 -18.55 -34.35
C ALA A 15 -25.47 -17.93 -33.02
N SER A 16 -26.75 -18.13 -32.67
CA SER A 16 -27.32 -17.69 -31.38
C SER A 16 -26.70 -18.45 -30.20
N LEU A 17 -26.47 -19.76 -30.36
CA LEU A 17 -25.84 -20.60 -29.33
C LEU A 17 -24.36 -20.23 -29.10
N ILE A 18 -23.63 -19.89 -30.17
CA ILE A 18 -22.22 -19.46 -30.09
C ILE A 18 -22.10 -18.10 -29.40
N LEU A 19 -23.02 -17.17 -29.63
CA LEU A 19 -23.09 -15.89 -28.92
C LEU A 19 -23.42 -16.06 -27.43
N LEU A 20 -24.25 -17.02 -27.06
CA LEU A 20 -24.58 -17.34 -25.66
C LEU A 20 -23.42 -18.02 -24.91
N LEU A 21 -22.59 -18.81 -25.60
CA LEU A 21 -21.42 -19.46 -25.01
C LEU A 21 -20.17 -18.55 -24.92
N GLY A 22 -20.19 -17.39 -25.60
CA GLY A 22 -19.12 -16.39 -25.57
C GLY A 22 -19.15 -15.47 -24.34
N SER A 23 -20.24 -15.44 -23.58
CA SER A 23 -20.34 -14.70 -22.31
C SER A 23 -19.85 -15.55 -21.14
N CYS A 24 -18.63 -16.07 -21.24
CA CYS A 24 -17.84 -16.30 -20.04
C CYS A 24 -17.48 -14.92 -19.51
N SER A 25 -18.30 -14.45 -18.56
CA SER A 25 -17.96 -13.42 -17.60
C SER A 25 -16.49 -13.56 -17.23
N THR A 26 -15.62 -12.74 -17.82
CA THR A 26 -14.44 -12.29 -17.10
C THR A 26 -15.03 -11.44 -16.00
N GLY A 27 -15.43 -12.11 -14.90
CA GLY A 27 -15.81 -11.42 -13.69
C GLY A 27 -14.65 -10.50 -13.42
N GLU A 28 -14.90 -9.20 -13.58
CA GLU A 28 -13.93 -8.18 -13.25
C GLU A 28 -13.35 -8.59 -11.91
N PHE A 29 -12.02 -8.73 -11.88
CA PHE A 29 -11.27 -8.96 -10.66
C PHE A 29 -11.67 -7.82 -9.73
N GLU A 30 -12.70 -8.04 -8.90
CA GLU A 30 -13.10 -7.13 -7.86
C GLU A 30 -11.93 -7.19 -6.89
N PHE A 31 -11.05 -6.19 -7.04
CA PHE A 31 -9.84 -5.99 -6.28
C PHE A 31 -10.21 -6.20 -4.81
N GLN A 32 -9.77 -7.32 -4.21
CA GLN A 32 -9.87 -7.48 -2.76
C GLN A 32 -8.98 -6.41 -2.16
N ALA A 33 -9.54 -5.22 -1.95
CA ALA A 33 -8.88 -4.14 -1.27
C ALA A 33 -8.40 -4.70 0.06
N ARG A 34 -7.07 -4.66 0.27
CA ARG A 34 -6.44 -5.16 1.49
C ARG A 34 -7.20 -4.58 2.70
N SER A 35 -7.59 -5.45 3.64
CA SER A 35 -8.35 -5.03 4.81
C SER A 35 -7.62 -3.95 5.61
N PHE A 36 -8.37 -3.13 6.34
CA PHE A 36 -7.80 -2.12 7.23
C PHE A 36 -6.69 -2.71 8.12
N LYS A 37 -6.96 -3.88 8.72
CA LYS A 37 -6.01 -4.57 9.60
C LYS A 37 -4.72 -4.93 8.90
N SER A 38 -4.76 -5.48 7.68
CA SER A 38 -3.54 -5.89 6.98
C SER A 38 -2.71 -4.68 6.54
N ARG A 39 -3.38 -3.59 6.12
CA ARG A 39 -2.71 -2.32 5.79
C ARG A 39 -2.10 -1.64 7.01
N LEU A 40 -2.77 -1.71 8.17
CA LEU A 40 -2.24 -1.21 9.43
C LEU A 40 -0.98 -2.02 9.84
N GLN A 41 -1.07 -3.35 9.75
CA GLN A 41 0.04 -4.26 10.04
C GLN A 41 1.25 -4.03 9.12
N GLU A 42 1.03 -3.69 7.85
CA GLU A 42 2.11 -3.34 6.92
C GLU A 42 2.87 -2.08 7.39
N GLY A 43 2.15 -1.05 7.82
CA GLY A 43 2.76 0.13 8.42
C GLY A 43 3.52 -0.19 9.71
N ASP A 44 2.93 -0.99 10.61
CA ASP A 44 3.56 -1.42 11.85
C ASP A 44 4.83 -2.25 11.59
N TYR A 45 4.83 -3.11 10.56
CA TYR A 45 6.00 -3.89 10.15
C TYR A 45 7.15 -3.00 9.70
N HIS A 46 6.87 -1.99 8.88
CA HIS A 46 7.88 -1.01 8.50
C HIS A 46 8.41 -0.23 9.71
N LEU A 47 7.54 0.18 10.63
CA LEU A 47 7.96 0.88 11.84
C LEU A 47 8.86 0.01 12.74
N GLY A 48 8.51 -1.27 12.91
CA GLY A 48 9.33 -2.24 13.64
C GLY A 48 10.72 -2.42 13.04
N TRP A 49 10.82 -2.57 11.71
CA TRP A 49 12.11 -2.63 11.03
C TRP A 49 12.93 -1.34 11.16
N SER A 50 12.26 -0.18 11.10
CA SER A 50 12.93 1.10 11.30
C SER A 50 13.61 1.16 12.67
N LEU A 51 12.90 0.78 13.74
CA LEU A 51 13.45 0.71 15.09
C LEU A 51 14.63 -0.26 15.19
N ASN A 52 14.49 -1.46 14.64
CA ASN A 52 15.55 -2.48 14.68
C ASN A 52 16.82 -2.01 13.97
N TYR A 53 16.69 -1.39 12.80
CA TYR A 53 17.82 -0.84 12.07
C TYR A 53 18.41 0.40 12.74
N PHE A 54 17.58 1.24 13.35
CA PHE A 54 18.06 2.40 14.09
C PHE A 54 18.89 1.96 15.31
N ASP A 55 18.42 0.95 16.03
CA ASP A 55 19.17 0.33 17.12
C ASP A 55 20.51 -0.28 16.65
N SER A 56 20.46 -1.05 15.56
CA SER A 56 21.66 -1.63 14.94
C SER A 56 22.67 -0.54 14.53
N TRP A 57 22.19 0.60 14.03
CA TRP A 57 23.05 1.75 13.74
C TRP A 57 23.62 2.38 15.00
N ARG A 58 22.84 2.59 16.06
CA ARG A 58 23.35 3.15 17.33
C ARG A 58 24.49 2.31 17.91
N ASN A 59 24.40 0.99 17.77
CA ASN A 59 25.41 0.05 18.26
C ASN A 59 26.64 -0.06 17.35
N ALA A 60 26.45 -0.23 16.03
CA ALA A 60 27.54 -0.56 15.11
C ALA A 60 28.04 0.63 14.26
N ARG A 61 27.31 1.74 14.27
CA ARG A 61 27.54 2.96 13.47
C ARG A 61 27.74 2.72 11.97
N GLN A 62 27.21 1.61 11.45
CA GLN A 62 27.27 1.31 10.02
C GLN A 62 26.24 2.14 9.24
N PRO A 63 26.64 2.97 8.26
CA PRO A 63 25.71 3.87 7.54
C PRO A 63 24.59 3.15 6.79
N ARG A 64 24.76 1.86 6.48
CA ARG A 64 23.72 1.05 5.83
C ARG A 64 22.48 0.92 6.71
N TYR A 65 22.65 0.68 8.00
CA TYR A 65 21.51 0.53 8.92
C TYR A 65 20.74 1.83 9.07
N LEU A 66 21.43 2.97 9.10
CA LEU A 66 20.78 4.27 9.16
C LEU A 66 19.90 4.54 7.93
N ARG A 67 20.40 4.24 6.72
CA ARG A 67 19.62 4.36 5.47
C ARG A 67 18.41 3.43 5.44
N LEU A 68 18.55 2.20 5.94
CA LEU A 68 17.44 1.26 6.06
C LEU A 68 16.40 1.78 7.07
N ALA A 69 16.86 2.26 8.22
CA ALA A 69 15.99 2.81 9.25
C ALA A 69 15.18 4.00 8.74
N GLU A 70 15.80 4.94 8.03
CA GLU A 70 15.11 6.06 7.37
C GLU A 70 14.07 5.58 6.35
N SER A 71 14.48 4.71 5.42
CA SER A 71 13.58 4.20 4.37
C SER A 71 12.35 3.51 4.96
N HIS A 72 12.54 2.67 5.97
CA HIS A 72 11.45 2.00 6.66
C HIS A 72 10.56 2.97 7.45
N SER A 73 11.11 4.02 8.08
CA SER A 73 10.33 5.08 8.71
C SER A 73 9.42 5.79 7.70
N ILE A 74 9.98 6.22 6.56
CA ILE A 74 9.23 6.89 5.49
C ILE A 74 8.12 5.99 4.95
N ASN A 75 8.41 4.71 4.72
CA ASN A 75 7.42 3.74 4.25
C ASN A 75 6.30 3.51 5.26
N ALA A 76 6.61 3.44 6.56
CA ALA A 76 5.61 3.34 7.61
C ALA A 76 4.67 4.57 7.60
N ILE A 77 5.25 5.77 7.59
CA ILE A 77 4.51 7.04 7.59
C ILE A 77 3.60 7.12 6.36
N ASN A 78 4.11 6.81 5.17
CA ASN A 78 3.33 6.82 3.92
C ASN A 78 2.21 5.78 3.92
N SER A 79 2.43 4.61 4.50
CA SER A 79 1.40 3.58 4.65
C SER A 79 0.30 4.02 5.61
N PHE A 80 0.65 4.61 6.75
CA PHE A 80 -0.32 5.18 7.67
C PHE A 80 -1.05 6.38 7.06
N ALA A 81 -0.37 7.28 6.36
CA ALA A 81 -1.00 8.44 5.73
C ALA A 81 -2.05 8.03 4.68
N ARG A 82 -1.74 7.04 3.84
CA ARG A 82 -2.70 6.47 2.89
C ARG A 82 -3.87 5.82 3.60
N LEU A 83 -3.61 5.04 4.65
CA LEU A 83 -4.68 4.39 5.40
C LEU A 83 -5.57 5.40 6.14
N GLU A 84 -5.00 6.48 6.70
CA GLU A 84 -5.73 7.58 7.33
C GLU A 84 -6.62 8.29 6.31
N SER A 85 -6.10 8.57 5.10
CA SER A 85 -6.88 9.18 4.01
C SER A 85 -8.07 8.32 3.57
N ASP A 86 -7.92 7.01 3.60
CA ASP A 86 -8.97 6.06 3.22
C ASP A 86 -9.96 5.78 4.37
N THR A 87 -9.69 6.30 5.56
CA THR A 87 -10.49 6.07 6.77
C THR A 87 -11.27 7.32 7.14
N SER A 88 -12.57 7.20 7.39
CA SER A 88 -13.39 8.36 7.78
C SER A 88 -13.00 8.90 9.17
N PRO A 89 -12.84 10.22 9.36
CA PRO A 89 -12.59 10.81 10.69
C PRO A 89 -13.70 10.58 11.73
N ARG A 90 -14.83 10.02 11.30
CA ARG A 90 -15.98 9.69 12.16
C ARG A 90 -15.86 8.33 12.86
N ILE A 91 -14.88 7.50 12.49
CA ILE A 91 -14.65 6.19 13.10
C ILE A 91 -13.33 6.14 13.85
N SER A 92 -13.25 5.27 14.87
CA SER A 92 -12.13 5.21 15.82
C SER A 92 -10.78 4.89 15.16
N GLU A 93 -10.83 4.07 14.13
CA GLU A 93 -9.72 3.57 13.34
C GLU A 93 -8.89 4.69 12.74
N PHE A 94 -9.53 5.80 12.36
CA PHE A 94 -8.86 6.98 11.85
C PHE A 94 -7.84 7.52 12.86
N TYR A 95 -8.24 7.61 14.14
CA TYR A 95 -7.38 8.14 15.20
C TYR A 95 -6.26 7.17 15.57
N VAL A 96 -6.53 5.86 15.48
CA VAL A 96 -5.49 4.84 15.64
C VAL A 96 -4.40 5.03 14.60
N VAL A 97 -4.76 5.15 13.32
CA VAL A 97 -3.79 5.31 12.23
C VAL A 97 -3.04 6.64 12.33
N ARG A 98 -3.75 7.73 12.64
CA ARG A 98 -3.15 9.05 12.83
C ARG A 98 -2.11 9.05 13.95
N GLU A 99 -2.42 8.38 15.05
CA GLU A 99 -1.49 8.26 16.17
C GLU A 99 -0.25 7.47 15.76
N ARG A 100 -0.41 6.36 15.02
CA ARG A 100 0.70 5.56 14.46
C ARG A 100 1.57 6.38 13.51
N ARG A 101 0.94 7.16 12.62
CA ARG A 101 1.65 8.10 11.72
C ARG A 101 2.47 9.10 12.51
N THR A 102 1.86 9.72 13.54
CA THR A 102 2.51 10.71 14.39
C THR A 102 3.73 10.12 15.10
N ARG A 103 3.62 8.89 15.61
CA ARG A 103 4.76 8.15 16.18
C ARG A 103 5.86 7.91 15.15
N GLY A 104 5.49 7.51 13.93
CA GLY A 104 6.45 7.36 12.82
C GLY A 104 7.19 8.65 12.49
N CYS A 105 6.49 9.78 12.40
CA CYS A 105 7.12 11.08 12.18
C CYS A 105 8.11 11.45 13.28
N ARG A 106 7.76 11.23 14.55
CA ARG A 106 8.67 11.49 15.68
C ARG A 106 9.93 10.62 15.61
N LEU A 107 9.78 9.34 15.29
CA LEU A 107 10.91 8.44 15.10
C LEU A 107 11.83 8.91 13.96
N LEU A 108 11.26 9.32 12.83
CA LEU A 108 12.04 9.84 11.71
C LEU A 108 12.83 11.10 12.10
N ALA A 109 12.20 12.03 12.83
CA ALA A 109 12.87 13.23 13.33
C ALA A 109 14.02 12.90 14.28
N GLU A 110 13.78 12.00 15.24
CA GLU A 110 14.80 11.54 16.20
C GLU A 110 15.98 10.92 15.45
N LEU A 111 15.70 10.03 14.50
CA LEU A 111 16.70 9.39 13.66
C LEU A 111 17.51 10.39 12.85
N GLN A 112 16.86 11.38 12.22
CA GLN A 112 17.53 12.40 11.41
C GLN A 112 18.37 13.36 12.27
N PHE A 113 17.88 13.71 13.45
CA PHE A 113 18.62 14.51 14.42
C PHE A 113 19.87 13.78 14.92
N GLU A 114 19.71 12.52 15.35
CA GLU A 114 20.81 11.67 15.79
C GLU A 114 21.84 11.43 14.66
N ALA A 115 21.37 11.14 13.44
CA ALA A 115 22.23 11.03 12.27
C ALA A 115 23.10 12.28 12.08
N SER A 116 22.48 13.45 12.12
CA SER A 116 23.15 14.73 11.95
C SER A 116 24.21 14.99 13.03
N ASN A 117 23.88 14.70 14.30
CA ASN A 117 24.83 14.80 15.43
C ASN A 117 26.05 13.89 15.26
N HIS A 118 25.92 12.82 14.48
CA HIS A 118 27.01 11.89 14.17
C HIS A 118 27.62 12.11 12.78
N GLY A 119 27.38 13.27 12.15
CA GLY A 119 28.00 13.64 10.87
C GLY A 119 27.41 12.94 9.64
N HIS A 120 26.24 12.30 9.78
CA HIS A 120 25.52 11.72 8.66
C HIS A 120 24.41 12.66 8.20
N ASN A 121 24.36 12.93 6.89
CA ASN A 121 23.23 13.60 6.29
C ASN A 121 22.38 12.59 5.53
N LEU A 122 21.12 12.48 5.92
CA LEU A 122 20.19 11.56 5.30
C LEU A 122 19.43 12.26 4.18
N SER A 123 19.15 11.51 3.11
CA SER A 123 18.58 12.06 1.88
C SER A 123 17.04 12.04 1.88
N GLY A 124 16.42 11.33 2.82
CA GLY A 124 14.99 11.14 2.85
C GLY A 124 14.23 12.44 3.08
N MET A 125 13.35 12.79 2.16
CA MET A 125 12.42 13.89 2.36
C MET A 125 11.48 13.56 3.52
N THR A 126 11.21 14.55 4.36
CA THR A 126 10.16 14.44 5.37
C THR A 126 8.82 14.19 4.68
N PRO A 127 8.10 13.10 5.00
CA PRO A 127 6.81 12.81 4.39
C PRO A 127 5.76 13.87 4.73
N GLN A 128 4.79 14.05 3.83
CA GLN A 128 3.69 14.99 4.03
C GLN A 128 2.86 14.63 5.27
N GLY A 129 2.52 15.64 6.07
CA GLY A 129 1.75 15.46 7.30
C GLY A 129 2.59 15.16 8.54
N CYS A 130 3.92 15.04 8.40
CA CYS A 130 4.82 15.19 9.54
C CYS A 130 5.02 16.69 9.82
N ILE A 131 4.58 17.12 11.00
CA ILE A 131 4.83 18.46 11.54
C ILE A 131 5.68 18.27 12.78
N TYR A 132 6.82 18.96 12.82
CA TYR A 132 7.79 18.91 13.91
C TYR A 132 7.63 20.13 14.82
#